data_AF-A0A6P7WTG5-F1
#
_entry.id   AF-A0A6P7WTG5-F1
#
_cell.length_a   1.000
_cell.length_b   1.000
_cell.length_c   1.000
_cell.angle_alpha   90.00
_cell.angle_beta   90.00
_cell.angle_gamma   90.00
#
_symmetry.space_group_name_H-M   'P 1'
#
loop_
_entity.id
_entity.type
_entity.pdbx_description
1 polymer ?
#
loop_
_entity_poly.entity_id
_entity_poly.type
_entity_poly.pdbx_seq_one_letter_code
_entity_poly.pdbx_strand_id
1 'polypeptide(L)'
;MSDTWSNIQAHKRKLESLRERLQRRKDVTSQLGLDLKNPEAVLTPALRSDSPIPMVSAVTPKPTGSSQDVTFSPELENKLLHHLSDLALVLPTDSASIQQAISTPDAPVTRECVESLLQKFAAQELIEVKGHLLDEEDRPTVVVYADHSKLTAMMAVMEKKASPAAGGEAGGTQKRRLEQDPVASAAPSVLGGLSSEKKVTEPPKKSRKQASDLDLEIESLLSQQSTKEQQSKKVSQEILELLNTTTAKEQSIVEKFRSRGRAQVQEFCDCGTKEECMKENSTDRPCHKLHFRRIINKHTDESLGDCSFLNTCFHMDTCKYVHYEIDSCTDMETLESPDNPAGQVLALAKGVSGRDSSIDRLFPPQWIRCDIRYLDISILGKFAVVMADPPWDIHMELPYGTLTDDEMRKLKIPVLQDEGFLFLWVTGRAMELGRECLKLWGYDRVDEIIWVKTNQLQRIIRTGRTGHWLNHGKEHCLVGVKGNPQGFNRGLDCDVIVAEVRSTSHKPDEIYGMIERLSPGTRKIELFGRPHNVQPNWITLGNQLDGIHLLDPDVVARFKERYPDGIISKPKNM
;
A
#
# COMPACT_ATOMS: atom_id res chain seq x y z
N MET A 1 13.67 24.08 -40.37
CA MET A 1 13.73 22.64 -40.71
C MET A 1 14.22 21.76 -39.55
N SER A 2 14.70 22.31 -38.43
CA SER A 2 15.11 21.55 -37.22
C SER A 2 13.92 20.99 -36.42
N ASP A 3 12.82 21.74 -36.33
CA ASP A 3 11.71 21.43 -35.41
C ASP A 3 10.81 20.29 -35.90
N THR A 4 10.72 20.12 -37.22
CA THR A 4 10.00 19.00 -37.84
C THR A 4 10.73 17.68 -37.61
N TRP A 5 12.06 17.67 -37.69
CA TRP A 5 12.85 16.46 -37.42
C TRP A 5 12.82 16.06 -35.94
N SER A 6 12.89 17.04 -35.04
CA SER A 6 12.78 16.81 -33.59
C SER A 6 11.40 16.26 -33.20
N ASN A 7 10.32 16.81 -33.77
CA ASN A 7 8.95 16.31 -33.58
C ASN A 7 8.76 14.88 -34.11
N ILE A 8 9.34 14.55 -35.27
CA ILE A 8 9.30 13.18 -35.82
C ILE A 8 10.04 12.21 -34.89
N GLN A 9 11.21 12.59 -34.37
CA GLN A 9 11.94 11.73 -33.42
C GLN A 9 11.18 11.56 -32.09
N ALA A 10 10.57 12.62 -31.56
CA ALA A 10 9.75 12.55 -30.36
C ALA A 10 8.54 11.62 -30.55
N HIS A 11 7.86 11.73 -31.70
CA HIS A 11 6.76 10.85 -32.06
C HIS A 11 7.20 9.38 -32.20
N LYS A 12 8.38 9.15 -32.79
CA LYS A 12 8.97 7.80 -32.94
C LYS A 12 9.33 7.17 -31.59
N ARG A 13 9.95 7.93 -30.68
CA ARG A 13 10.23 7.49 -29.31
C ARG A 13 8.95 7.18 -28.53
N LYS A 14 7.89 7.99 -28.72
CA LYS A 14 6.58 7.75 -28.10
C LYS A 14 5.95 6.45 -28.61
N LEU A 15 6.03 6.18 -29.92
CA LEU A 15 5.57 4.91 -30.51
C LEU A 15 6.38 3.70 -30.04
N GLU A 16 7.70 3.82 -29.89
CA GLU A 16 8.56 2.76 -29.35
C GLU A 16 8.22 2.45 -27.89
N SER A 17 8.06 3.48 -27.05
CA SER A 17 7.62 3.31 -25.65
C SER A 17 6.23 2.64 -25.56
N LEU A 18 5.31 2.99 -26.46
CA LEU A 18 3.99 2.38 -26.53
C LEU A 18 4.06 0.90 -26.94
N ARG A 19 4.91 0.55 -27.92
CA ARG A 19 5.14 -0.84 -28.33
C ARG A 19 5.75 -1.65 -27.20
N GLU A 20 6.71 -1.08 -26.47
CA GLU A 20 7.34 -1.76 -25.33
C GLU A 20 6.34 -2.01 -24.20
N ARG A 21 5.49 -1.03 -23.87
CA ARG A 21 4.41 -1.19 -22.87
C ARG A 21 3.37 -2.22 -23.30
N LEU A 22 2.96 -2.24 -24.57
CA LEU A 22 2.07 -3.25 -25.12
C LEU A 22 2.70 -4.64 -25.08
N GLN A 23 3.99 -4.76 -25.37
CA GLN A 23 4.72 -6.02 -25.32
C GLN A 23 4.79 -6.54 -23.89
N ARG A 24 5.15 -5.68 -22.91
CA ARG A 24 5.12 -6.04 -21.48
C ARG A 24 3.72 -6.52 -21.04
N ARG A 25 2.65 -5.85 -21.49
CA ARG A 25 1.27 -6.29 -21.20
C ARG A 25 0.94 -7.64 -21.86
N LYS A 26 1.38 -7.88 -23.10
CA LYS A 26 1.20 -9.18 -23.77
C LYS A 26 1.99 -10.29 -23.09
N ASP A 27 3.21 -10.01 -22.64
CA ASP A 27 4.06 -10.98 -21.96
C ASP A 27 3.46 -11.36 -20.58
N VAL A 28 2.88 -10.40 -19.86
CA VAL A 28 2.11 -10.65 -18.61
C VAL A 28 0.87 -11.52 -18.88
N THR A 29 0.13 -11.27 -19.96
CA THR A 29 -1.04 -12.09 -20.35
C THR A 29 -0.62 -13.48 -20.85
N SER A 30 0.50 -13.59 -21.58
CA SER A 30 1.03 -14.84 -22.12
C SER A 30 1.63 -15.75 -21.05
N GLN A 31 2.25 -15.20 -20.00
CA GLN A 31 2.70 -15.98 -18.84
C GLN A 31 1.54 -16.60 -18.05
N LEU A 32 0.31 -16.14 -18.26
CA LEU A 32 -0.90 -16.63 -17.61
C LEU A 32 -1.72 -17.62 -18.47
N GLY A 33 -1.19 -18.07 -19.62
CA GLY A 33 -1.75 -19.20 -20.38
C GLY A 33 -3.12 -18.97 -21.02
N LEU A 34 -3.55 -17.72 -21.23
CA LEU A 34 -4.81 -17.41 -21.92
C LEU A 34 -4.55 -17.08 -23.39
N ASP A 35 -4.53 -18.11 -24.24
CA ASP A 35 -4.48 -17.93 -25.70
C ASP A 35 -5.90 -17.68 -26.24
N LEU A 36 -6.19 -16.41 -26.57
CA LEU A 36 -7.50 -15.91 -27.03
C LEU A 36 -7.82 -16.24 -28.49
N LYS A 37 -7.29 -17.35 -29.03
CA LYS A 37 -7.39 -17.66 -30.47
C LYS A 37 -8.37 -18.76 -30.87
N ASN A 38 -9.15 -19.34 -29.96
CA ASN A 38 -10.19 -20.29 -30.39
C ASN A 38 -11.36 -20.41 -29.38
N PRO A 39 -12.56 -19.86 -29.68
CA PRO A 39 -13.67 -19.88 -28.73
C PRO A 39 -14.52 -21.17 -28.74
N GLU A 40 -14.20 -22.18 -29.56
CA GLU A 40 -15.09 -23.36 -29.74
C GLU A 40 -14.54 -24.71 -29.23
N ALA A 41 -13.42 -24.74 -28.51
CA ALA A 41 -12.82 -26.00 -28.05
C ALA A 41 -12.55 -26.04 -26.53
N VAL A 42 -13.57 -25.74 -25.71
CA VAL A 42 -13.54 -26.03 -24.27
C VAL A 42 -14.86 -26.66 -23.85
N LEU A 43 -15.10 -27.89 -24.28
CA LEU A 43 -15.91 -28.84 -23.54
C LEU A 43 -15.10 -30.12 -23.38
N THR A 44 -14.91 -30.52 -22.12
CA THR A 44 -14.16 -31.67 -21.57
C THR A 44 -12.67 -31.47 -21.26
N PRO A 45 -12.29 -31.58 -19.98
CA PRO A 45 -11.04 -32.19 -19.58
C PRO A 45 -11.29 -33.65 -19.17
N ALA A 46 -10.60 -34.57 -19.83
CA ALA A 46 -10.45 -35.94 -19.35
C ALA A 46 -9.44 -35.96 -18.19
N LEU A 47 -9.91 -36.26 -16.98
CA LEU A 47 -9.06 -36.70 -15.88
C LEU A 47 -9.52 -38.10 -15.45
N ARG A 48 -8.61 -39.06 -15.57
CA ARG A 48 -8.71 -40.40 -14.98
C ARG A 48 -8.22 -40.30 -13.53
N SER A 49 -9.03 -40.73 -12.57
CA SER A 49 -8.55 -41.32 -11.31
C SER A 49 -9.60 -42.26 -10.73
N ASP A 50 -9.13 -43.43 -10.30
CA ASP A 50 -9.88 -44.56 -9.77
C ASP A 50 -10.66 -44.27 -8.46
N SER A 51 -11.74 -45.05 -8.27
CA SER A 51 -12.75 -45.07 -7.19
C SER A 51 -12.23 -45.62 -5.82
N PRO A 52 -13.03 -45.80 -4.73
CA PRO A 52 -14.49 -45.62 -4.56
C PRO A 52 -14.98 -44.95 -3.23
N ILE A 53 -16.19 -44.37 -3.27
CA ILE A 53 -17.08 -44.18 -2.11
C ILE A 53 -18.51 -44.66 -2.50
N PRO A 54 -19.30 -45.29 -1.62
CA PRO A 54 -20.57 -45.94 -1.98
C PRO A 54 -21.77 -44.99 -2.07
N MET A 55 -22.73 -45.42 -2.89
CA MET A 55 -24.00 -44.79 -3.27
C MET A 55 -25.00 -44.64 -2.12
N VAL A 56 -25.78 -43.55 -2.10
CA VAL A 56 -27.25 -43.60 -1.89
C VAL A 56 -27.96 -42.48 -2.69
N SER A 57 -28.81 -42.93 -3.60
CA SER A 57 -30.04 -42.38 -4.22
C SER A 57 -30.27 -40.87 -4.42
N ALA A 58 -30.41 -40.53 -5.70
CA ALA A 58 -31.05 -39.33 -6.21
C ALA A 58 -32.57 -39.36 -6.03
N VAL A 59 -33.14 -38.25 -5.56
CA VAL A 59 -34.53 -37.84 -5.81
C VAL A 59 -34.49 -36.36 -6.21
N THR A 60 -34.89 -36.08 -7.44
CA THR A 60 -35.14 -34.74 -7.97
C THR A 60 -36.39 -34.11 -7.34
N PRO A 61 -36.40 -32.80 -7.04
CA PRO A 61 -37.62 -32.01 -7.10
C PRO A 61 -37.64 -31.11 -8.34
N LYS A 62 -38.83 -31.07 -8.96
CA LYS A 62 -39.25 -30.16 -10.04
C LYS A 62 -39.29 -28.70 -9.57
N PRO A 63 -39.27 -27.73 -10.51
CA PRO A 63 -39.31 -26.31 -10.22
C PRO A 63 -40.76 -25.87 -9.96
N THR A 64 -41.00 -25.21 -8.83
CA THR A 64 -42.21 -24.43 -8.57
C THR A 64 -41.86 -23.25 -7.68
N GLY A 65 -42.05 -22.02 -8.19
CA GLY A 65 -41.90 -20.79 -7.40
C GLY A 65 -41.44 -19.62 -8.24
N SER A 66 -42.39 -18.86 -8.78
CA SER A 66 -42.25 -17.66 -9.60
C SER A 66 -41.48 -16.53 -8.91
N SER A 67 -40.35 -16.09 -9.47
CA SER A 67 -39.86 -14.72 -9.25
C SER A 67 -40.70 -13.76 -10.09
N GLN A 68 -41.74 -13.20 -9.47
CA GLN A 68 -42.48 -12.06 -10.01
C GLN A 68 -41.57 -10.83 -9.92
N ASP A 69 -41.36 -10.14 -11.03
CA ASP A 69 -40.82 -8.78 -11.03
C ASP A 69 -41.79 -7.87 -10.27
N VAL A 70 -41.47 -7.55 -9.02
CA VAL A 70 -42.25 -6.59 -8.22
C VAL A 70 -41.85 -5.19 -8.68
N THR A 71 -42.72 -4.53 -9.43
CA THR A 71 -42.62 -3.09 -9.72
C THR A 71 -42.99 -2.31 -8.45
N PHE A 72 -42.00 -1.72 -7.78
CA PHE A 72 -42.20 -0.90 -6.59
C PHE A 72 -42.77 0.49 -6.95
N SER A 73 -43.59 1.07 -6.06
CA SER A 73 -44.06 2.44 -6.22
C SER A 73 -42.88 3.41 -6.01
N PRO A 74 -42.64 4.36 -6.94
CA PRO A 74 -41.52 5.30 -6.85
C PRO A 74 -41.61 6.22 -5.62
N GLU A 75 -42.82 6.40 -5.08
CA GLU A 75 -43.10 7.18 -3.88
C GLU A 75 -42.58 6.51 -2.61
N LEU A 76 -42.67 5.17 -2.51
CA LEU A 76 -42.16 4.42 -1.36
C LEU A 76 -40.64 4.38 -1.37
N GLU A 77 -40.04 4.20 -2.55
CA GLU A 77 -38.58 4.22 -2.74
C GLU A 77 -38.01 5.59 -2.33
N ASN A 78 -38.67 6.69 -2.72
CA ASN A 78 -38.23 8.04 -2.36
C ASN A 78 -38.38 8.34 -0.86
N LYS A 79 -39.48 7.90 -0.21
CA LYS A 79 -39.65 8.06 1.25
C LYS A 79 -38.58 7.31 2.04
N LEU A 80 -38.22 6.09 1.61
CA LEU A 80 -37.17 5.30 2.25
C LEU A 80 -35.78 5.94 2.06
N LEU A 81 -35.48 6.45 0.86
CA LEU A 81 -34.25 7.20 0.58
C LEU A 81 -34.14 8.45 1.46
N HIS A 82 -35.20 9.24 1.58
CA HIS A 82 -35.22 10.41 2.47
C HIS A 82 -34.99 10.03 3.93
N HIS A 83 -35.64 8.97 4.42
CA HIS A 83 -35.47 8.52 5.80
C HIS A 83 -34.05 8.00 6.09
N LEU A 84 -33.44 7.26 5.16
CA LEU A 84 -32.06 6.76 5.29
C LEU A 84 -31.01 7.87 5.10
N SER A 85 -31.36 8.96 4.41
CA SER A 85 -30.47 10.11 4.21
C SER A 85 -30.39 11.05 5.41
N ASP A 86 -31.30 10.92 6.39
CA ASP A 86 -31.35 11.77 7.58
C ASP A 86 -30.11 11.57 8.46
N LEU A 87 -29.35 12.66 8.66
CA LEU A 87 -28.14 12.68 9.50
C LEU A 87 -28.46 12.44 10.99
N ALA A 88 -29.73 12.54 11.40
CA ALA A 88 -30.17 12.27 12.77
C ALA A 88 -30.52 10.79 13.02
N LEU A 89 -30.46 9.92 12.00
CA LEU A 89 -30.79 8.49 12.15
C LEU A 89 -29.73 7.77 13.02
N VAL A 90 -30.16 7.15 14.11
CA VAL A 90 -29.29 6.38 14.99
C VAL A 90 -29.14 4.95 14.46
N LEU A 91 -28.00 4.67 13.82
CA LEU A 91 -27.62 3.33 13.39
C LEU A 91 -27.00 2.53 14.57
N PRO A 92 -27.32 1.23 14.74
CA PRO A 92 -28.11 0.37 13.84
C PRO A 92 -29.63 0.51 14.03
N THR A 93 -30.39 0.48 12.92
CA THR A 93 -31.87 0.55 12.92
C THR A 93 -32.46 -0.68 12.22
N ASP A 94 -33.55 -1.24 12.76
CA ASP A 94 -34.22 -2.42 12.23
C ASP A 94 -35.32 -2.09 11.20
N SER A 95 -35.66 -3.07 10.33
CA SER A 95 -36.66 -2.91 9.27
C SER A 95 -38.05 -2.59 9.83
N ALA A 96 -38.35 -3.03 11.06
CA ALA A 96 -39.61 -2.74 11.76
C ALA A 96 -39.70 -1.27 12.21
N SER A 97 -38.64 -0.67 12.78
CA SER A 97 -38.65 0.76 13.13
C SER A 97 -38.67 1.64 11.89
N ILE A 98 -37.98 1.24 10.82
CA ILE A 98 -38.00 1.94 9.52
C ILE A 98 -39.42 1.89 8.92
N GLN A 99 -40.09 0.74 8.97
CA GLN A 99 -41.48 0.60 8.52
C GLN A 99 -42.41 1.52 9.33
N GLN A 100 -42.27 1.55 10.66
CA GLN A 100 -43.10 2.39 11.52
C GLN A 100 -42.87 3.89 11.26
N ALA A 101 -41.64 4.29 10.94
CA ALA A 101 -41.31 5.69 10.63
C ALA A 101 -41.83 6.15 9.25
N ILE A 102 -41.95 5.24 8.28
CA ILE A 102 -42.34 5.57 6.90
C ILE A 102 -43.85 5.36 6.66
N SER A 103 -44.52 4.54 7.48
CA SER A 103 -45.94 4.24 7.31
C SER A 103 -46.82 5.44 7.66
N THR A 104 -47.55 5.94 6.67
CA THR A 104 -48.52 7.05 6.82
C THR A 104 -49.96 6.52 6.73
N PRO A 105 -50.97 7.17 7.36
CA PRO A 105 -52.37 6.70 7.34
C PRO A 105 -52.96 6.48 5.95
N ASP A 106 -52.47 7.23 4.94
CA ASP A 106 -52.95 7.19 3.56
C ASP A 106 -52.26 6.11 2.68
N ALA A 107 -51.22 5.42 3.19
CA ALA A 107 -50.49 4.37 2.46
C ALA A 107 -49.85 3.34 3.41
N PRO A 108 -50.51 2.21 3.72
CA PRO A 108 -49.94 1.17 4.57
C PRO A 108 -48.80 0.45 3.87
N VAL A 109 -47.61 0.46 4.48
CA VAL A 109 -46.41 -0.20 3.94
C VAL A 109 -46.24 -1.57 4.62
N THR A 110 -46.10 -2.63 3.83
CA THR A 110 -45.83 -3.99 4.32
C THR A 110 -44.34 -4.18 4.63
N ARG A 111 -44.02 -4.97 5.67
CA ARG A 111 -42.64 -5.28 6.10
C ARG A 111 -41.79 -5.85 4.96
N GLU A 112 -42.38 -6.74 4.16
CA GLU A 112 -41.74 -7.39 3.01
C GLU A 112 -41.30 -6.39 1.93
N CYS A 113 -42.07 -5.32 1.70
CA CYS A 113 -41.71 -4.27 0.74
C CYS A 113 -40.50 -3.46 1.20
N VAL A 114 -40.42 -3.14 2.51
CA VAL A 114 -39.27 -2.43 3.08
C VAL A 114 -38.02 -3.30 3.02
N GLU A 115 -38.13 -4.58 3.37
CA GLU A 115 -37.00 -5.52 3.33
C GLU A 115 -36.48 -5.73 1.90
N SER A 116 -37.38 -5.84 0.91
CA SER A 116 -36.98 -5.95 -0.49
C SER A 116 -36.29 -4.68 -1.02
N LEU A 117 -36.75 -3.49 -0.62
CA LEU A 117 -36.10 -2.22 -0.97
C LEU A 117 -34.77 -2.02 -0.24
N LEU A 118 -34.65 -2.43 1.02
CA LEU A 118 -33.38 -2.42 1.75
C LEU A 118 -32.36 -3.37 1.10
N GLN A 119 -32.79 -4.54 0.63
CA GLN A 119 -31.95 -5.45 -0.15
C GLN A 119 -31.53 -4.82 -1.49
N LYS A 120 -32.43 -4.11 -2.17
CA LYS A 120 -32.13 -3.37 -3.41
C LYS A 120 -31.09 -2.27 -3.19
N PHE A 121 -31.20 -1.49 -2.11
CA PHE A 121 -30.24 -0.43 -1.78
C PHE A 121 -28.91 -0.97 -1.28
N ALA A 122 -28.91 -2.12 -0.59
CA ALA A 122 -27.69 -2.83 -0.25
C ALA A 122 -26.97 -3.36 -1.50
N ALA A 123 -27.72 -3.91 -2.47
CA ALA A 123 -27.16 -4.34 -3.76
C ALA A 123 -26.60 -3.17 -4.59
N GLN A 124 -27.06 -1.94 -4.35
CA GLN A 124 -26.56 -0.71 -4.97
C GLN A 124 -25.46 -0.02 -4.13
N GLU A 125 -24.97 -0.66 -3.06
CA GLU A 125 -23.94 -0.14 -2.15
C GLU A 125 -24.25 1.22 -1.51
N LEU A 126 -25.54 1.53 -1.32
CA LEU A 126 -25.99 2.75 -0.65
C LEU A 126 -26.05 2.58 0.87
N ILE A 127 -26.32 1.36 1.32
CA ILE A 127 -26.44 0.97 2.72
C ILE A 127 -25.80 -0.41 2.93
N GLU A 128 -25.39 -0.70 4.16
CA GLU A 128 -24.96 -2.04 4.57
C GLU A 128 -26.03 -2.65 5.47
N VAL A 129 -26.58 -3.78 5.03
CA VAL A 129 -27.62 -4.51 5.75
C VAL A 129 -27.11 -5.85 6.22
N LYS A 130 -27.49 -6.24 7.44
CA LYS A 130 -27.20 -7.57 7.99
C LYS A 130 -28.41 -8.47 7.80
N GLY A 131 -28.46 -9.19 6.68
CA GLY A 131 -29.45 -10.25 6.41
C GLY A 131 -28.94 -11.65 6.82
N HIS A 132 -29.80 -12.52 7.34
CA HIS A 132 -29.42 -13.88 7.76
C HIS A 132 -29.74 -14.92 6.68
N LEU A 133 -28.81 -15.85 6.45
CA LEU A 133 -28.98 -17.02 5.58
C LEU A 133 -29.59 -18.17 6.39
N LEU A 134 -30.84 -18.52 6.05
CA LEU A 134 -31.58 -19.75 6.36
C LEU A 134 -32.21 -19.88 7.78
N ASP A 135 -33.53 -20.10 7.76
CA ASP A 135 -34.42 -20.78 8.74
C ASP A 135 -34.81 -20.13 10.09
N GLU A 136 -35.12 -18.83 10.15
CA GLU A 136 -35.96 -18.24 11.23
C GLU A 136 -36.87 -17.14 10.63
N GLU A 137 -38.15 -17.45 10.37
CA GLU A 137 -39.10 -16.65 9.55
C GLU A 137 -39.52 -15.26 10.11
N ASP A 138 -38.93 -14.75 11.20
CA ASP A 138 -39.50 -13.54 11.84
C ASP A 138 -38.51 -12.55 12.48
N ARG A 139 -37.27 -12.44 11.97
CA ARG A 139 -36.32 -11.41 12.43
C ARG A 139 -36.16 -10.25 11.43
N PRO A 140 -36.27 -8.99 11.87
CA PRO A 140 -36.18 -7.82 11.00
C PRO A 140 -34.74 -7.60 10.47
N THR A 141 -34.63 -7.17 9.21
CA THR A 141 -33.35 -6.78 8.59
C THR A 141 -32.79 -5.54 9.28
N VAL A 142 -31.52 -5.54 9.67
CA VAL A 142 -30.90 -4.41 10.39
C VAL A 142 -29.94 -3.65 9.47
N VAL A 143 -30.14 -2.34 9.36
CA VAL A 143 -29.23 -1.41 8.67
C VAL A 143 -28.11 -1.03 9.62
N VAL A 144 -26.87 -1.29 9.23
CA VAL A 144 -25.67 -1.08 10.07
C VAL A 144 -24.91 0.18 9.64
N TYR A 145 -24.97 0.51 8.35
CA TYR A 145 -24.28 1.66 7.77
C TYR A 145 -25.10 2.27 6.62
N ALA A 146 -25.04 3.59 6.47
CA ALA A 146 -25.66 4.32 5.37
C ALA A 146 -24.66 5.35 4.80
N ASP A 147 -24.40 5.30 3.49
CA ASP A 147 -23.54 6.27 2.81
C ASP A 147 -24.37 7.49 2.37
N HIS A 148 -24.38 8.52 3.20
CA HIS A 148 -25.16 9.75 2.96
C HIS A 148 -24.79 10.44 1.64
N SER A 149 -23.55 10.31 1.16
CA SER A 149 -23.12 10.94 -0.09
C SER A 149 -23.75 10.27 -1.31
N LYS A 150 -23.79 8.93 -1.32
CA LYS A 150 -24.43 8.15 -2.38
C LYS A 150 -25.95 8.24 -2.33
N LEU A 151 -26.54 8.22 -1.13
CA LEU A 151 -27.98 8.38 -0.93
C LEU A 151 -28.48 9.74 -1.47
N THR A 152 -27.77 10.82 -1.15
CA THR A 152 -28.08 12.18 -1.66
C THR A 152 -27.95 12.26 -3.19
N ALA A 153 -26.93 11.62 -3.77
CA ALA A 153 -26.76 11.57 -5.22
C ALA A 153 -27.90 10.80 -5.91
N MET A 154 -28.37 9.71 -5.31
CA MET A 154 -29.47 8.92 -5.88
C MET A 154 -30.82 9.65 -5.78
N MET A 155 -31.06 10.39 -4.71
CA MET A 155 -32.23 11.27 -4.58
C MET A 155 -32.26 12.32 -5.70
N ALA A 156 -31.13 12.99 -5.97
CA ALA A 156 -31.03 13.99 -7.04
C ALA A 156 -31.30 13.40 -8.44
N VAL A 157 -31.01 12.11 -8.65
CA VAL A 157 -31.33 11.41 -9.92
C VAL A 157 -32.82 11.08 -10.02
N MET A 158 -33.46 10.71 -8.91
CA MET A 158 -34.90 10.42 -8.88
C MET A 158 -35.75 11.69 -9.05
N GLU A 159 -35.37 12.81 -8.44
CA GLU A 159 -36.04 14.11 -8.63
C GLU A 159 -35.99 14.58 -10.10
N LYS A 160 -34.86 14.34 -10.79
CA LYS A 160 -34.71 14.61 -12.23
C LYS A 160 -35.56 13.67 -13.11
N LYS A 161 -35.91 12.48 -12.63
CA LYS A 161 -36.78 11.53 -13.34
C LYS A 161 -38.27 11.81 -13.15
N ALA A 162 -38.66 12.43 -12.03
CA ALA A 162 -40.05 12.75 -11.70
C ALA A 162 -40.62 13.97 -12.46
N SER A 163 -39.80 14.68 -13.24
CA SER A 163 -40.22 15.88 -14.00
C SER A 163 -40.18 15.70 -15.53
N PRO A 164 -41.22 15.12 -16.16
CA PRO A 164 -41.45 15.25 -17.58
C PRO A 164 -42.57 16.28 -17.91
N ALA A 165 -42.19 17.30 -18.68
CA ALA A 165 -42.98 18.09 -19.63
C ALA A 165 -44.17 18.96 -19.12
N ALA A 166 -43.92 20.27 -19.05
CA ALA A 166 -44.82 21.27 -19.61
C ALA A 166 -43.98 22.31 -20.39
N GLY A 167 -44.04 22.27 -21.73
CA GLY A 167 -43.67 23.41 -22.57
C GLY A 167 -44.70 24.53 -22.36
N GLY A 168 -44.44 25.81 -22.55
CA GLY A 168 -43.38 26.52 -23.24
C GLY A 168 -44.05 27.79 -23.75
N GLU A 169 -43.54 28.99 -23.44
CA GLU A 169 -43.79 30.20 -24.23
C GLU A 169 -42.88 31.37 -23.81
N ALA A 170 -42.79 32.32 -24.73
CA ALA A 170 -41.73 33.28 -24.96
C ALA A 170 -41.53 34.36 -23.87
N GLY A 171 -40.31 34.92 -23.83
CA GLY A 171 -40.02 36.14 -23.09
C GLY A 171 -38.54 36.48 -23.10
N GLY A 172 -38.04 37.08 -24.17
CA GLY A 172 -36.66 37.53 -24.27
C GLY A 172 -36.35 38.70 -23.34
N THR A 173 -35.13 38.78 -22.82
CA THR A 173 -34.47 40.07 -22.57
C THR A 173 -32.95 39.93 -22.53
N GLN A 174 -32.31 40.91 -23.16
CA GLN A 174 -30.89 41.11 -23.38
C GLN A 174 -30.04 41.12 -22.09
N LYS A 175 -28.78 40.64 -22.15
CA LYS A 175 -27.62 41.43 -21.68
C LYS A 175 -26.25 40.85 -22.09
N ARG A 176 -25.63 41.61 -23.02
CA ARG A 176 -24.22 41.99 -23.17
C ARG A 176 -23.09 41.10 -22.61
N ARG A 177 -22.28 40.66 -23.57
CA ARG A 177 -20.82 40.45 -23.56
C ARG A 177 -20.04 41.61 -22.90
N LEU A 178 -19.04 41.28 -22.08
CA LEU A 178 -17.74 41.96 -22.02
C LEU A 178 -16.76 41.15 -21.15
N GLU A 179 -15.71 40.66 -21.79
CA GLU A 179 -14.46 40.20 -21.19
C GLU A 179 -13.64 41.41 -20.73
N GLN A 180 -12.95 41.29 -19.60
CA GLN A 180 -11.77 42.09 -19.25
C GLN A 180 -10.92 41.32 -18.23
N ASP A 181 -9.64 41.16 -18.58
CA ASP A 181 -8.54 40.60 -17.79
C ASP A 181 -8.36 41.28 -16.43
N PRO A 182 -7.50 40.69 -15.56
CA PRO A 182 -6.43 41.53 -15.03
C PRO A 182 -5.02 40.92 -15.11
N VAL A 183 -4.17 41.80 -15.63
CA VAL A 183 -2.74 42.09 -15.44
C VAL A 183 -2.02 41.52 -14.20
N ALA A 184 -0.76 41.16 -14.45
CA ALA A 184 0.29 40.68 -13.57
C ALA A 184 0.93 41.73 -12.61
N SER A 185 1.64 41.24 -11.58
CA SER A 185 2.79 41.88 -10.93
C SER A 185 3.80 40.78 -10.53
N ALA A 186 5.02 40.77 -11.09
CA ALA A 186 6.28 41.38 -10.59
C ALA A 186 6.88 40.61 -9.39
N ALA A 187 8.15 40.20 -9.30
CA ALA A 187 9.43 40.50 -9.98
C ALA A 187 10.49 39.41 -9.51
N PRO A 188 11.83 39.61 -9.46
CA PRO A 188 12.80 40.35 -10.31
C PRO A 188 14.11 39.56 -10.67
N SER A 189 14.84 40.01 -11.72
CA SER A 189 16.32 40.30 -11.82
C SER A 189 17.39 39.22 -11.48
N VAL A 190 18.63 39.09 -11.99
CA VAL A 190 19.65 39.91 -12.70
C VAL A 190 20.69 38.93 -13.32
N LEU A 191 21.34 39.34 -14.43
CA LEU A 191 22.70 39.03 -14.95
C LEU A 191 22.59 38.83 -16.48
N GLY A 192 23.27 39.53 -17.38
CA GLY A 192 24.44 40.39 -17.35
C GLY A 192 25.16 40.17 -18.70
N GLY A 193 25.67 41.21 -19.36
CA GLY A 193 26.62 41.05 -20.47
C GLY A 193 26.26 41.76 -21.78
N LEU A 194 26.98 42.85 -22.01
CA LEU A 194 27.02 43.70 -23.22
C LEU A 194 27.71 42.99 -24.40
N SER A 195 27.30 43.31 -25.64
CA SER A 195 28.20 43.92 -26.65
C SER A 195 27.46 44.30 -27.93
N SER A 196 27.63 45.56 -28.32
CA SER A 196 27.19 46.20 -29.56
C SER A 196 28.00 45.76 -30.77
N GLU A 197 27.36 45.60 -31.93
CA GLU A 197 27.94 46.00 -33.22
C GLU A 197 26.90 46.62 -34.19
N LYS A 198 27.12 47.92 -34.43
CA LYS A 198 26.95 48.75 -35.64
C LYS A 198 25.84 48.47 -36.67
N LYS A 199 24.87 49.38 -36.61
CA LYS A 199 24.10 50.08 -37.66
C LYS A 199 24.79 50.19 -39.03
N VAL A 200 24.11 49.70 -40.09
CA VAL A 200 24.24 50.20 -41.46
C VAL A 200 22.83 50.42 -42.04
N THR A 201 22.73 51.53 -42.77
CA THR A 201 21.60 52.30 -43.27
C THR A 201 20.81 51.66 -44.43
N GLU A 202 19.48 51.85 -44.44
CA GLU A 202 18.62 51.70 -45.62
C GLU A 202 19.04 52.61 -46.79
N PRO A 203 18.67 52.26 -48.05
CA PRO A 203 17.52 52.96 -48.68
C PRO A 203 16.70 52.01 -49.63
N PRO A 204 15.73 52.49 -50.44
CA PRO A 204 14.32 52.56 -50.11
C PRO A 204 13.41 51.64 -50.96
N LYS A 205 12.23 51.32 -50.40
CA LYS A 205 10.94 50.88 -51.02
C LYS A 205 10.96 50.35 -52.47
N LYS A 206 10.66 49.05 -52.64
CA LYS A 206 9.79 48.55 -53.73
C LYS A 206 8.88 47.40 -53.25
N SER A 207 7.57 47.64 -53.40
CA SER A 207 6.46 46.68 -53.50
C SER A 207 6.38 45.53 -52.48
N ARG A 208 5.64 45.79 -51.40
CA ARG A 208 4.96 44.78 -50.57
C ARG A 208 3.99 43.99 -51.48
N LYS A 209 4.37 42.77 -51.89
CA LYS A 209 3.36 41.77 -52.29
C LYS A 209 2.66 41.35 -51.00
N GLN A 210 1.42 41.79 -50.82
CA GLN A 210 0.50 41.17 -49.87
C GLN A 210 0.50 39.67 -50.21
N ALA A 211 0.83 38.80 -49.24
CA ALA A 211 0.36 37.43 -49.30
C ALA A 211 -1.15 37.53 -49.53
N SER A 212 -1.62 36.96 -50.63
CA SER A 212 -3.01 37.11 -51.01
C SER A 212 -3.86 36.43 -49.94
N ASP A 213 -5.07 36.92 -49.71
CA ASP A 213 -6.04 36.29 -48.80
C ASP A 213 -6.21 34.79 -49.12
N LEU A 214 -6.04 34.46 -50.41
CA LEU A 214 -5.97 33.11 -50.96
C LEU A 214 -4.78 32.29 -50.45
N ASP A 215 -3.59 32.86 -50.26
CA ASP A 215 -2.43 32.12 -49.75
C ASP A 215 -2.62 31.75 -48.27
N LEU A 216 -3.23 32.66 -47.49
CA LEU A 216 -3.59 32.39 -46.09
C LEU A 216 -4.75 31.37 -45.99
N GLU A 217 -5.71 31.43 -46.92
CA GLU A 217 -6.78 30.45 -47.04
C GLU A 217 -6.27 29.07 -47.47
N ILE A 218 -5.31 29.01 -48.40
CA ILE A 218 -4.65 27.78 -48.83
C ILE A 218 -3.80 27.18 -47.70
N GLU A 219 -3.04 27.99 -46.95
CA GLU A 219 -2.31 27.52 -45.76
C GLU A 219 -3.25 27.04 -44.64
N SER A 220 -4.40 27.71 -44.46
CA SER A 220 -5.47 27.27 -43.55
C SER A 220 -6.06 25.93 -43.99
N LEU A 221 -6.36 25.74 -45.27
CA LEU A 221 -6.89 24.49 -45.82
C LEU A 221 -5.86 23.34 -45.78
N LEU A 222 -4.57 23.64 -45.96
CA LEU A 222 -3.49 22.65 -45.87
C LEU A 222 -3.13 22.28 -44.42
N SER A 223 -3.43 23.14 -43.45
CA SER A 223 -3.24 22.88 -42.01
C SER A 223 -4.46 22.25 -41.34
N GLN A 224 -5.62 22.26 -42.01
CA GLN A 224 -6.80 21.52 -41.58
C GLN A 224 -6.56 20.01 -41.68
N GLN A 225 -6.60 19.36 -40.53
CA GLN A 225 -6.44 17.91 -40.45
C GLN A 225 -7.64 17.21 -41.08
N SER A 226 -7.36 16.26 -41.96
CA SER A 226 -8.38 15.40 -42.57
C SER A 226 -9.21 14.69 -41.50
N THR A 227 -10.50 14.46 -41.79
CA THR A 227 -11.40 13.67 -40.93
C THR A 227 -10.80 12.31 -40.54
N LYS A 228 -10.05 11.68 -41.46
CA LYS A 228 -9.32 10.43 -41.21
C LYS A 228 -8.16 10.62 -40.22
N GLU A 229 -7.44 11.74 -40.30
CA GLU A 229 -6.34 12.04 -39.38
C GLU A 229 -6.86 12.39 -37.99
N GLN A 230 -7.98 13.13 -37.90
CA GLN A 230 -8.65 13.41 -36.63
C GLN A 230 -9.17 12.14 -35.96
N GLN A 231 -9.77 11.22 -36.72
CA GLN A 231 -10.16 9.91 -36.19
C GLN A 231 -8.95 9.11 -35.71
N SER A 232 -7.85 9.09 -36.46
CA SER A 232 -6.61 8.42 -36.04
C SER A 232 -6.03 8.99 -34.74
N LYS A 233 -6.08 10.32 -34.57
CA LYS A 233 -5.66 10.99 -33.33
C LYS A 233 -6.58 10.70 -32.16
N LYS A 234 -7.90 10.70 -32.37
CA LYS A 234 -8.87 10.31 -31.35
C LYS A 234 -8.66 8.87 -30.89
N VAL A 235 -8.50 7.94 -31.82
CA VAL A 235 -8.18 6.52 -31.52
C VAL A 235 -6.84 6.42 -30.79
N SER A 236 -5.83 7.19 -31.19
CA SER A 236 -4.53 7.20 -30.52
C SER A 236 -4.60 7.78 -29.10
N GLN A 237 -5.44 8.80 -28.87
CA GLN A 237 -5.70 9.38 -27.55
C GLN A 237 -6.45 8.40 -26.66
N GLU A 238 -7.48 7.74 -27.19
CA GLU A 238 -8.26 6.73 -26.48
C GLU A 238 -7.39 5.52 -26.10
N ILE A 239 -6.51 5.06 -27.00
CA ILE A 239 -5.51 4.02 -26.68
C ILE A 239 -4.56 4.51 -25.59
N LEU A 240 -4.10 5.77 -25.63
CA LEU A 240 -3.21 6.32 -24.61
C LEU A 240 -3.92 6.42 -23.25
N GLU A 241 -5.20 6.79 -23.25
CA GLU A 241 -6.04 6.84 -22.06
C GLU A 241 -6.23 5.43 -21.48
N LEU A 242 -6.59 4.44 -22.29
CA LEU A 242 -6.71 3.02 -21.89
C LEU A 242 -5.37 2.40 -21.44
N LEU A 243 -4.24 2.91 -21.94
CA LEU A 243 -2.91 2.50 -21.49
C LEU A 243 -2.51 3.17 -20.17
N ASN A 244 -3.04 4.35 -19.87
CA ASN A 244 -2.74 5.10 -18.65
C ASN A 244 -3.75 4.83 -17.53
N THR A 245 -4.96 4.37 -17.83
CA THR A 245 -5.89 3.90 -16.81
C THR A 245 -5.35 2.64 -16.17
N THR A 246 -5.42 2.60 -14.84
CA THR A 246 -5.08 1.40 -14.07
C THR A 246 -6.12 0.34 -14.34
N THR A 247 -5.66 -0.90 -14.54
CA THR A 247 -6.58 -2.02 -14.78
C THR A 247 -7.34 -2.36 -13.51
N ALA A 248 -8.55 -2.90 -13.63
CA ALA A 248 -9.33 -3.36 -12.48
C ALA A 248 -8.57 -4.38 -11.61
N LYS A 249 -7.68 -5.18 -12.22
CA LYS A 249 -6.78 -6.09 -11.50
C LYS A 249 -5.75 -5.33 -10.65
N GLU A 250 -5.09 -4.33 -11.21
CA GLU A 250 -4.14 -3.48 -10.48
C GLU A 250 -4.84 -2.70 -9.36
N GLN A 251 -6.05 -2.19 -9.61
CA GLN A 251 -6.86 -1.53 -8.58
C GLN A 251 -7.26 -2.49 -7.46
N SER A 252 -7.72 -3.70 -7.79
CA SER A 252 -8.06 -4.73 -6.79
C SER A 252 -6.84 -5.19 -5.98
N ILE A 253 -5.65 -5.26 -6.61
CA ILE A 253 -4.38 -5.49 -5.92
C ILE A 253 -4.15 -4.33 -4.92
N VAL A 254 -4.15 -3.08 -5.39
CA VAL A 254 -3.93 -1.89 -4.53
C VAL A 254 -4.91 -1.84 -3.35
N GLU A 255 -6.19 -2.14 -3.57
CA GLU A 255 -7.20 -2.18 -2.51
C GLU A 255 -6.92 -3.28 -1.47
N LYS A 256 -6.49 -4.46 -1.89
CA LYS A 256 -6.06 -5.53 -0.98
C LYS A 256 -4.83 -5.15 -0.15
N PHE A 257 -3.95 -4.30 -0.69
CA PHE A 257 -2.72 -3.86 -0.03
C PHE A 257 -2.87 -2.53 0.73
N ARG A 258 -4.08 -1.97 0.83
CA ARG A 258 -4.31 -0.79 1.66
C ARG A 258 -4.16 -1.19 3.13
N SER A 259 -3.04 -0.78 3.74
CA SER A 259 -2.67 -1.11 5.12
C SER A 259 -3.86 -0.93 6.08
N ARG A 260 -4.32 -2.03 6.67
CA ARG A 260 -5.40 -2.03 7.69
C ARG A 260 -4.97 -1.46 9.04
N GLY A 261 -3.68 -1.18 9.23
CA GLY A 261 -3.14 -0.44 10.36
C GLY A 261 -3.05 1.04 10.03
N ARG A 262 -3.44 1.91 10.98
CA ARG A 262 -3.41 3.39 10.96
C ARG A 262 -2.09 4.07 10.53
N ALA A 263 -1.09 3.38 10.02
CA ALA A 263 0.10 3.98 9.42
C ALA A 263 -0.28 4.57 8.04
N GLN A 264 -0.98 5.70 8.05
CA GLN A 264 -0.96 6.62 6.90
C GLN A 264 0.52 6.96 6.66
N VAL A 265 1.00 6.79 5.42
CA VAL A 265 2.30 7.33 5.03
C VAL A 265 2.22 8.84 5.23
N GLN A 266 2.93 9.34 6.23
CA GLN A 266 3.01 10.77 6.50
C GLN A 266 4.28 11.30 5.83
N GLU A 267 4.09 12.17 4.84
CA GLU A 267 5.21 12.82 4.16
C GLU A 267 5.84 13.88 5.07
N PHE A 268 7.15 14.07 4.95
CA PHE A 268 7.84 15.20 5.57
C PHE A 268 7.50 16.51 4.84
N CYS A 269 7.39 17.61 5.58
CA CYS A 269 7.26 18.94 5.02
C CYS A 269 8.60 19.40 4.43
N ASP A 270 8.57 20.01 3.23
CA ASP A 270 9.76 20.53 2.56
C ASP A 270 10.42 21.68 3.34
N CYS A 271 9.66 22.40 4.15
CA CYS A 271 10.14 23.49 5.00
C CYS A 271 10.83 23.01 6.29
N GLY A 272 10.84 21.70 6.58
CA GLY A 272 11.49 21.15 7.78
C GLY A 272 10.74 21.46 9.08
N THR A 273 10.77 22.70 9.57
CA THR A 273 10.13 23.09 10.85
C THR A 273 8.76 23.74 10.66
N LYS A 274 7.93 23.71 11.71
CA LYS A 274 6.59 24.33 11.68
C LYS A 274 6.66 25.84 11.48
N GLU A 275 7.65 26.51 12.07
CA GLU A 275 7.83 27.96 12.00
C GLU A 275 8.18 28.39 10.57
N GLU A 276 9.04 27.63 9.89
CA GLU A 276 9.40 27.86 8.50
C GLU A 276 8.22 27.58 7.58
N CYS A 277 7.46 26.52 7.82
CA CYS A 277 6.25 26.19 7.07
C CYS A 277 5.17 27.29 7.18
N MET A 278 4.92 27.81 8.40
CA MET A 278 3.95 28.89 8.61
C MET A 278 4.40 30.20 7.96
N LYS A 279 5.71 30.50 8.02
CA LYS A 279 6.28 31.71 7.42
C LYS A 279 6.22 31.68 5.89
N GLU A 280 6.46 30.52 5.28
CA GLU A 280 6.48 30.37 3.82
C GLU A 280 5.07 30.31 3.22
N ASN A 281 4.11 29.71 3.93
CA ASN A 281 2.72 29.64 3.47
C ASN A 281 1.84 30.82 3.89
N SER A 282 2.33 31.74 4.76
CA SER A 282 1.55 32.86 5.30
C SER A 282 0.20 32.42 5.91
N THR A 283 0.16 31.23 6.48
CA THR A 283 -1.03 30.65 7.12
C THR A 283 -0.80 30.49 8.61
N ASP A 284 -1.84 30.77 9.41
CA ASP A 284 -1.83 30.65 10.88
C ASP A 284 -1.86 29.19 11.38
N ARG A 285 -1.76 28.23 10.45
CA ARG A 285 -1.72 26.79 10.74
C ARG A 285 -0.63 26.12 9.90
N PRO A 286 0.12 25.16 10.48
CA PRO A 286 1.08 24.35 9.75
C PRO A 286 0.37 23.37 8.79
N CYS A 287 1.05 22.90 7.76
CA CYS A 287 0.49 21.92 6.84
C CYS A 287 0.28 20.54 7.50
N HIS A 288 -0.46 19.64 6.83
CA HIS A 288 -0.74 18.29 7.35
C HIS A 288 0.44 17.30 7.26
N LYS A 289 1.62 17.76 6.83
CA LYS A 289 2.85 16.96 6.73
C LYS A 289 3.60 16.92 8.06
N LEU A 290 4.51 15.96 8.22
CA LEU A 290 5.38 15.88 9.40
C LEU A 290 6.39 17.03 9.40
N HIS A 291 6.53 17.68 10.55
CA HIS A 291 7.50 18.75 10.78
C HIS A 291 8.46 18.35 11.89
N PHE A 292 9.63 18.98 11.89
CA PHE A 292 10.65 18.84 12.92
C PHE A 292 10.61 20.03 13.88
N ARG A 293 10.83 19.79 15.17
CA ARG A 293 11.02 20.80 16.20
C ARG A 293 12.47 20.82 16.62
N ARG A 294 13.07 22.01 16.72
CA ARG A 294 14.46 22.18 17.20
C ARG A 294 14.52 21.99 18.72
N ILE A 295 15.41 21.12 19.19
CA ILE A 295 15.76 20.96 20.60
C ILE A 295 16.94 21.90 20.87
N ILE A 296 16.69 22.97 21.62
CA ILE A 296 17.69 23.97 22.00
C ILE A 296 17.89 23.91 23.52
N ASN A 297 18.99 23.29 23.96
CA ASN A 297 19.35 23.21 25.37
C ASN A 297 20.26 24.38 25.78
N LYS A 298 20.45 24.62 27.09
CA LYS A 298 21.27 25.74 27.62
C LYS A 298 22.72 25.75 27.12
N HIS A 299 23.24 24.58 26.76
CA HIS A 299 24.60 24.37 26.25
C HIS A 299 24.66 24.28 24.72
N THR A 300 23.51 24.33 24.03
CA THR A 300 23.40 24.32 22.57
C THR A 300 23.71 25.71 22.01
N ASP A 301 24.55 25.77 20.99
CA ASP A 301 24.93 26.99 20.29
C ASP A 301 24.43 26.89 18.84
N GLU A 302 23.43 27.72 18.51
CA GLU A 302 22.80 27.76 17.19
C GLU A 302 23.80 28.15 16.08
N SER A 303 24.88 28.86 16.42
CA SER A 303 25.90 29.26 15.43
C SER A 303 26.79 28.10 14.97
N LEU A 304 26.86 27.02 15.75
CA LEU A 304 27.63 25.81 15.43
C LEU A 304 26.89 24.87 14.47
N GLY A 305 25.61 25.13 14.22
CA GLY A 305 24.77 24.35 13.33
C GLY A 305 24.28 23.02 13.92
N ASP A 306 23.87 22.11 13.04
CA ASP A 306 23.19 20.87 13.42
C ASP A 306 24.15 19.77 13.87
N CYS A 307 23.75 19.01 14.89
CA CYS A 307 24.52 17.86 15.36
C CYS A 307 24.56 16.78 14.28
N SER A 308 25.72 16.21 13.98
CA SER A 308 25.82 15.11 13.00
C SER A 308 25.05 13.85 13.42
N PHE A 309 24.79 13.68 14.71
CA PHE A 309 24.12 12.51 15.29
C PHE A 309 22.67 12.79 15.72
N LEU A 310 22.25 14.06 15.79
CA LEU A 310 20.88 14.51 16.14
C LEU A 310 20.24 13.61 17.23
N ASN A 311 19.15 12.89 16.94
CA ASN A 311 18.39 12.03 17.86
C ASN A 311 19.20 10.83 18.44
N THR A 312 20.31 10.46 17.81
CA THR A 312 21.18 9.35 18.22
C THR A 312 22.44 9.82 18.96
N CYS A 313 22.52 11.11 19.29
CA CYS A 313 23.64 11.66 20.03
C CYS A 313 23.68 11.07 21.45
N PHE A 314 24.77 10.35 21.76
CA PHE A 314 25.04 9.77 23.08
C PHE A 314 25.23 10.80 24.19
N HIS A 315 25.36 12.08 23.83
CA HIS A 315 25.67 13.19 24.71
C HIS A 315 24.65 14.32 24.58
N MET A 316 23.36 14.01 24.48
CA MET A 316 22.29 15.01 24.34
C MET A 316 22.39 16.14 25.40
N ASP A 317 22.79 15.79 26.62
CA ASP A 317 22.90 16.70 27.76
C ASP A 317 24.17 17.57 27.76
N THR A 318 25.14 17.29 26.89
CA THR A 318 26.39 18.08 26.76
C THR A 318 26.71 18.50 25.32
N CYS A 319 25.88 18.12 24.35
CA CYS A 319 26.09 18.42 22.93
C CYS A 319 25.78 19.88 22.61
N LYS A 320 26.79 20.60 22.10
CA LYS A 320 26.68 22.02 21.75
C LYS A 320 25.97 22.29 20.43
N TYR A 321 25.59 21.26 19.67
CA TYR A 321 24.99 21.40 18.34
C TYR A 321 23.46 21.26 18.42
N VAL A 322 22.74 21.80 17.43
CA VAL A 322 21.27 21.78 17.38
C VAL A 322 20.75 20.37 17.08
N HIS A 323 19.76 19.92 17.84
CA HIS A 323 19.08 18.62 17.64
C HIS A 323 17.63 18.85 17.18
N TYR A 324 16.98 17.84 16.63
CA TYR A 324 15.59 17.92 16.17
C TYR A 324 14.75 16.78 16.76
N GLU A 325 13.44 16.97 16.87
CA GLU A 325 12.47 15.91 17.16
C GLU A 325 11.29 16.01 16.20
N ILE A 326 10.58 14.91 15.97
CA ILE A 326 9.37 14.93 15.15
C ILE A 326 8.26 15.58 15.96
N ASP A 327 7.69 16.66 15.43
CA ASP A 327 6.57 17.33 16.06
C ASP A 327 5.28 16.53 15.79
N SER A 328 5.00 15.57 16.67
CA SER A 328 3.71 14.89 16.71
C SER A 328 2.66 15.91 17.15
N CYS A 329 1.88 16.42 16.21
CA CYS A 329 0.67 17.19 16.51
C CYS A 329 -0.35 16.24 17.20
N THR A 330 -0.19 16.07 18.50
CA THR A 330 -1.22 15.56 19.39
C THR A 330 -1.63 16.76 20.21
N ASP A 331 -2.54 17.57 19.67
CA ASP A 331 -3.27 18.54 20.48
C ASP A 331 -4.20 17.75 21.42
N MET A 332 -3.61 17.20 22.47
CA MET A 332 -4.29 16.83 23.70
C MET A 332 -3.75 17.81 24.74
N GLU A 333 -4.31 19.02 24.68
CA GLU A 333 -4.12 20.00 25.74
C GLU A 333 -4.51 19.37 27.08
N THR A 334 -3.54 19.43 27.99
CA THR A 334 -3.63 19.30 29.44
C THR A 334 -4.98 19.72 30.02
N LEU A 335 -5.81 18.74 30.37
CA LEU A 335 -6.72 18.82 31.51
C LEU A 335 -6.22 17.81 32.56
N GLU A 336 -5.30 18.28 33.38
CA GLU A 336 -4.91 17.60 34.61
C GLU A 336 -6.09 17.61 35.59
N SER A 337 -6.58 16.42 35.94
CA SER A 337 -7.21 16.20 37.23
C SER A 337 -6.59 14.93 37.84
N PRO A 338 -6.07 15.00 39.07
CA PRO A 338 -5.41 13.87 39.70
C PRO A 338 -6.47 13.05 40.42
N ASP A 339 -6.73 11.81 39.98
CA ASP A 339 -7.07 10.71 40.88
C ASP A 339 -7.22 9.37 40.11
N ASN A 340 -6.52 8.37 40.66
CA ASN A 340 -6.64 6.92 40.51
C ASN A 340 -5.85 6.13 39.43
N PRO A 341 -5.41 4.89 39.79
CA PRO A 341 -4.14 4.33 39.36
C PRO A 341 -4.27 3.28 38.24
N ALA A 342 -3.13 3.04 37.61
CA ALA A 342 -2.75 1.95 36.71
C ALA A 342 -3.71 0.75 36.56
N GLY A 343 -4.05 0.44 35.30
CA GLY A 343 -4.36 -0.93 34.86
C GLY A 343 -5.64 -1.12 34.04
N GLN A 344 -5.70 -0.65 32.78
CA GLN A 344 -6.66 -1.19 31.81
C GLN A 344 -6.34 -0.80 30.35
N VAL A 345 -5.43 -1.53 29.70
CA VAL A 345 -5.41 -1.62 28.22
C VAL A 345 -5.22 -3.08 27.84
N LEU A 346 -6.22 -3.90 28.15
CA LEU A 346 -6.32 -5.30 27.73
C LEU A 346 -7.78 -5.76 27.86
N ALA A 347 -8.66 -5.21 27.03
CA ALA A 347 -9.95 -5.84 26.69
C ALA A 347 -10.68 -4.98 25.66
N LEU A 348 -10.69 -5.42 24.40
CA LEU A 348 -11.83 -5.30 23.46
C LEU A 348 -11.41 -5.91 22.11
N ALA A 349 -11.35 -7.24 22.09
CA ALA A 349 -11.32 -8.03 20.86
C ALA A 349 -11.97 -9.39 21.13
N LYS A 350 -13.31 -9.41 21.25
CA LYS A 350 -14.10 -10.65 21.21
C LYS A 350 -15.46 -10.40 20.55
N GLY A 351 -15.76 -11.22 19.55
CA GLY A 351 -16.93 -11.18 18.67
C GLY A 351 -16.54 -10.55 17.34
N VAL A 352 -16.36 -11.26 16.23
CA VAL A 352 -17.32 -12.16 15.59
C VAL A 352 -16.56 -13.30 14.88
N SER A 353 -17.04 -14.54 15.06
CA SER A 353 -16.62 -15.70 14.28
C SER A 353 -17.66 -15.93 13.19
N GLY A 354 -17.26 -15.77 11.92
CA GLY A 354 -18.13 -15.93 10.75
C GLY A 354 -17.30 -16.09 9.47
N ARG A 355 -16.84 -17.32 9.26
CA ARG A 355 -16.47 -18.00 8.00
C ARG A 355 -16.16 -17.15 6.75
N ASP A 356 -14.99 -16.50 6.77
CA ASP A 356 -14.01 -16.40 5.66
C ASP A 356 -12.67 -15.81 6.19
N SER A 357 -12.26 -16.26 7.38
CA SER A 357 -11.33 -15.54 8.26
C SER A 357 -9.94 -16.18 8.39
N SER A 358 -9.30 -16.57 7.30
CA SER A 358 -7.90 -17.06 7.35
C SER A 358 -6.87 -15.96 7.06
N ILE A 359 -7.26 -14.85 6.43
CA ILE A 359 -6.36 -13.72 6.11
C ILE A 359 -6.44 -12.60 7.19
N ASP A 360 -7.45 -12.65 8.06
CA ASP A 360 -7.89 -11.51 8.87
C ASP A 360 -7.45 -11.51 10.35
N ARG A 361 -6.59 -12.44 10.77
CA ARG A 361 -6.05 -12.46 12.15
C ARG A 361 -4.54 -12.52 12.11
N LEU A 362 -3.88 -11.37 12.33
CA LEU A 362 -2.46 -11.36 12.64
C LEU A 362 -2.23 -12.19 13.90
N PHE A 363 -1.39 -13.20 13.80
CA PHE A 363 -1.02 -14.01 14.95
C PHE A 363 -0.10 -13.19 15.85
N PRO A 364 -0.30 -13.14 17.18
CA PRO A 364 0.54 -12.33 18.04
C PRO A 364 2.01 -12.78 18.00
N PRO A 365 2.95 -11.88 18.35
CA PRO A 365 4.37 -12.20 18.36
C PRO A 365 4.72 -13.38 19.26
N GLN A 366 5.68 -14.19 18.84
CA GLN A 366 6.20 -15.33 19.60
C GLN A 366 7.73 -15.32 19.60
N TRP A 367 8.34 -15.82 20.65
CA TRP A 367 9.80 -15.89 20.74
C TRP A 367 10.31 -17.00 21.64
N ILE A 368 11.55 -17.41 21.41
CA ILE A 368 12.26 -18.38 22.24
C ILE A 368 13.67 -17.87 22.50
N ARG A 369 13.99 -17.65 23.79
CA ARG A 369 15.37 -17.45 24.23
C ARG A 369 16.14 -18.76 24.12
N CYS A 370 17.04 -18.87 23.15
CA CYS A 370 17.81 -20.08 22.92
C CYS A 370 19.16 -19.82 22.27
N ASP A 371 20.08 -20.77 22.44
CA ASP A 371 21.19 -20.95 21.52
C ASP A 371 20.69 -21.71 20.28
N ILE A 372 20.73 -21.05 19.13
CA ILE A 372 20.20 -21.57 17.86
C ILE A 372 20.94 -22.83 17.42
N ARG A 373 22.20 -23.04 17.86
CA ARG A 373 22.96 -24.26 17.56
C ARG A 373 22.38 -25.49 18.24
N TYR A 374 21.72 -25.32 19.38
CA TYR A 374 21.28 -26.42 20.25
C TYR A 374 19.77 -26.67 20.19
N LEU A 375 18.98 -25.66 19.81
CA LEU A 375 17.54 -25.80 19.66
C LEU A 375 17.20 -26.82 18.57
N ASP A 376 16.30 -27.74 18.91
CA ASP A 376 15.68 -28.62 17.94
C ASP A 376 14.59 -27.88 17.16
N ILE A 377 15.00 -27.17 16.11
CA ILE A 377 14.11 -26.32 15.32
C ILE A 377 13.02 -27.09 14.56
N SER A 378 13.06 -28.43 14.52
CA SER A 378 12.01 -29.26 13.93
C SER A 378 10.66 -29.10 14.62
N ILE A 379 10.64 -28.78 15.92
CA ILE A 379 9.41 -28.57 16.70
C ILE A 379 8.60 -27.36 16.24
N LEU A 380 9.25 -26.42 15.55
CA LEU A 380 8.63 -25.17 15.14
C LEU A 380 7.72 -25.37 13.93
N GLY A 381 7.90 -26.43 13.15
CA GLY A 381 7.16 -26.66 11.91
C GLY A 381 7.76 -25.91 10.70
N LYS A 382 6.91 -25.59 9.72
CA LYS A 382 7.33 -25.04 8.42
C LYS A 382 6.98 -23.56 8.28
N PHE A 383 7.84 -22.78 7.62
CA PHE A 383 7.67 -21.34 7.45
C PHE A 383 7.68 -20.93 5.98
N ALA A 384 6.86 -19.93 5.64
CA ALA A 384 6.86 -19.36 4.29
C ALA A 384 8.10 -18.48 4.05
N VAL A 385 8.55 -17.80 5.10
CA VAL A 385 9.75 -16.95 5.07
C VAL A 385 10.63 -17.22 6.29
N VAL A 386 11.93 -17.38 6.04
CA VAL A 386 12.98 -17.38 7.06
C VAL A 386 13.80 -16.11 6.89
N MET A 387 14.11 -15.40 7.97
CA MET A 387 15.08 -14.31 7.97
C MET A 387 16.18 -14.63 8.98
N ALA A 388 17.43 -14.29 8.66
CA ALA A 388 18.55 -14.47 9.56
C ALA A 388 19.54 -13.30 9.48
N ASP A 389 19.99 -12.83 10.65
CA ASP A 389 21.12 -11.90 10.80
C ASP A 389 22.22 -12.53 11.66
N PRO A 390 23.00 -13.48 11.12
CA PRO A 390 23.95 -14.26 11.92
C PRO A 390 25.14 -13.41 12.37
N PRO A 391 25.70 -13.67 13.56
CA PRO A 391 26.95 -13.06 14.01
C PRO A 391 28.15 -13.75 13.33
N TRP A 392 28.38 -13.42 12.07
CA TRP A 392 29.45 -13.97 11.24
C TRP A 392 30.84 -13.78 11.88
N ASP A 393 31.69 -14.81 11.85
CA ASP A 393 33.12 -14.62 12.10
C ASP A 393 33.77 -13.89 10.92
N ILE A 394 33.98 -12.59 11.09
CA ILE A 394 34.62 -11.73 10.09
C ILE A 394 36.16 -11.66 10.25
N HIS A 395 36.74 -12.46 11.13
CA HIS A 395 38.16 -12.42 11.52
C HIS A 395 38.61 -11.05 12.03
N MET A 396 37.76 -10.42 12.83
CA MET A 396 38.05 -9.19 13.57
C MET A 396 37.59 -9.37 15.01
N GLU A 397 38.22 -8.65 15.93
CA GLU A 397 37.77 -8.59 17.32
C GLU A 397 36.44 -7.82 17.38
N LEU A 398 35.37 -8.54 17.73
CA LEU A 398 34.04 -7.98 17.89
C LEU A 398 33.64 -8.03 19.38
N PRO A 399 32.83 -7.06 19.86
CA PRO A 399 32.39 -7.01 21.26
C PRO A 399 31.34 -8.07 21.61
N TYR A 400 31.08 -9.04 20.73
CA TYR A 400 30.10 -10.10 20.89
C TYR A 400 30.64 -11.42 20.33
N GLY A 401 30.07 -12.54 20.79
CA GLY A 401 30.43 -13.87 20.29
C GLY A 401 29.96 -14.08 18.85
N THR A 402 30.83 -14.64 18.01
CA THR A 402 30.54 -15.02 16.62
C THR A 402 30.29 -16.52 16.50
N LEU A 403 29.67 -16.93 15.39
CA LEU A 403 29.63 -18.33 14.98
C LEU A 403 30.78 -18.59 13.99
N THR A 404 31.45 -19.73 14.16
CA THR A 404 32.45 -20.21 13.20
C THR A 404 31.78 -20.60 11.88
N ASP A 405 32.56 -20.58 10.79
CA ASP A 405 32.05 -20.94 9.46
C ASP A 405 31.42 -22.35 9.44
N ASP A 406 31.99 -23.30 10.18
CA ASP A 406 31.45 -24.67 10.27
C ASP A 406 30.17 -24.77 11.09
N GLU A 407 30.03 -23.97 12.15
CA GLU A 407 28.78 -23.88 12.90
C GLU A 407 27.68 -23.27 12.03
N MET A 408 28.00 -22.25 11.23
CA MET A 408 27.08 -21.67 10.26
C MET A 408 26.61 -22.71 9.25
N ARG A 409 27.53 -23.47 8.63
CA ARG A 409 27.17 -24.54 7.67
C ARG A 409 26.28 -25.61 8.29
N LYS A 410 26.49 -25.94 9.57
CA LYS A 410 25.75 -27.00 10.30
C LYS A 410 24.37 -26.58 10.79
N LEU A 411 23.97 -25.31 10.65
CA LEU A 411 22.62 -24.87 11.03
C LEU A 411 21.56 -25.65 10.26
N LYS A 412 20.55 -26.14 10.98
CA LYS A 412 19.50 -27.02 10.43
C LYS A 412 18.41 -26.27 9.64
N ILE A 413 18.76 -25.17 8.96
CA ILE A 413 17.85 -24.33 8.17
C ILE A 413 16.98 -25.12 7.19
N PRO A 414 17.47 -26.18 6.49
CA PRO A 414 16.65 -26.92 5.54
C PRO A 414 15.37 -27.52 6.12
N VAL A 415 15.31 -27.75 7.43
CA VAL A 415 14.13 -28.32 8.10
C VAL A 415 12.99 -27.30 8.20
N LEU A 416 13.29 -26.00 8.25
CA LEU A 416 12.33 -24.93 8.47
C LEU A 416 11.42 -24.67 7.27
N GLN A 417 11.83 -25.03 6.06
CA GLN A 417 11.07 -24.72 4.84
C GLN A 417 11.15 -25.87 3.83
N ASP A 418 10.00 -26.20 3.25
CA ASP A 418 9.92 -27.06 2.07
C ASP A 418 9.88 -26.19 0.81
N GLU A 419 9.03 -25.16 0.81
CA GLU A 419 8.97 -24.11 -0.21
C GLU A 419 8.88 -22.72 0.45
N GLY A 420 9.56 -21.73 -0.11
CA GLY A 420 9.52 -20.36 0.43
C GLY A 420 10.77 -19.52 0.14
N PHE A 421 10.91 -18.44 0.89
CA PHE A 421 12.03 -17.50 0.77
C PHE A 421 12.90 -17.44 2.02
N LEU A 422 14.20 -17.23 1.83
CA LEU A 422 15.19 -16.98 2.88
C LEU A 422 15.84 -15.61 2.65
N PHE A 423 15.80 -14.76 3.67
CA PHE A 423 16.47 -13.46 3.73
C PHE A 423 17.69 -13.58 4.65
N LEU A 424 18.89 -13.46 4.08
CA LEU A 424 20.14 -13.67 4.82
C LEU A 424 21.00 -12.41 4.76
N TRP A 425 21.12 -11.72 5.90
CA TRP A 425 22.01 -10.57 6.03
C TRP A 425 23.48 -11.02 5.99
N VAL A 426 24.27 -10.34 5.15
CA VAL A 426 25.70 -10.63 4.95
C VAL A 426 26.51 -9.33 4.92
N THR A 427 27.75 -9.41 5.39
CA THR A 427 28.70 -8.29 5.40
C THR A 427 30.13 -8.74 5.14
N GLY A 428 30.92 -7.93 4.43
CA GLY A 428 32.33 -8.20 4.17
C GLY A 428 32.58 -9.60 3.63
N ARG A 429 33.45 -10.38 4.30
CA ARG A 429 33.79 -11.77 3.91
C ARG A 429 32.60 -12.73 3.92
N ALA A 430 31.55 -12.42 4.69
CA ALA A 430 30.39 -13.29 4.80
C ALA A 430 29.53 -13.27 3.52
N MET A 431 29.83 -12.41 2.55
CA MET A 431 29.14 -12.42 1.26
C MET A 431 29.36 -13.74 0.52
N GLU A 432 30.59 -14.24 0.43
CA GLU A 432 30.91 -15.49 -0.23
C GLU A 432 30.41 -16.70 0.59
N LEU A 433 30.65 -16.67 1.90
CA LEU A 433 30.20 -17.74 2.81
C LEU A 433 28.67 -17.83 2.85
N GLY A 434 27.96 -16.70 2.87
CA GLY A 434 26.50 -16.67 2.83
C GLY A 434 25.93 -17.27 1.54
N ARG A 435 26.59 -17.02 0.39
CA ARG A 435 26.23 -17.68 -0.89
C ARG A 435 26.48 -19.18 -0.85
N GLU A 436 27.55 -19.62 -0.18
CA GLU A 436 27.82 -21.05 0.06
C GLU A 436 26.73 -21.68 0.94
N CYS A 437 26.41 -21.05 2.08
CA CYS A 437 25.38 -21.50 3.00
C CYS A 437 24.00 -21.60 2.34
N LEU A 438 23.60 -20.61 1.52
CA LEU A 438 22.34 -20.67 0.77
C LEU A 438 22.25 -21.94 -0.09
N LYS A 439 23.31 -22.24 -0.86
CA LYS A 439 23.36 -23.45 -1.69
C LYS A 439 23.34 -24.72 -0.86
N LEU A 440 24.12 -24.77 0.23
CA LEU A 440 24.15 -25.92 1.15
C LEU A 440 22.79 -26.18 1.79
N TRP A 441 22.03 -25.12 2.08
CA TRP A 441 20.69 -25.23 2.66
C TRP A 441 19.59 -25.52 1.63
N GLY A 442 19.95 -25.60 0.34
CA GLY A 442 19.03 -25.91 -0.76
C GLY A 442 18.24 -24.71 -1.28
N TYR A 443 18.80 -23.50 -1.18
CA TYR A 443 18.20 -22.28 -1.74
C TYR A 443 18.98 -21.82 -2.97
N ASP A 444 18.24 -21.41 -4.00
CA ASP A 444 18.78 -20.68 -5.13
C ASP A 444 18.69 -19.18 -4.88
N ARG A 445 19.81 -18.48 -4.98
CA ARG A 445 19.81 -17.02 -4.83
C ARG A 445 19.14 -16.37 -6.05
N VAL A 446 18.03 -15.69 -5.82
CA VAL A 446 17.23 -15.03 -6.87
C VAL A 446 17.32 -13.51 -6.82
N ASP A 447 17.58 -12.93 -5.65
CA ASP A 447 17.62 -11.48 -5.47
C ASP A 447 18.69 -11.07 -4.44
N GLU A 448 18.96 -9.78 -4.34
CA GLU A 448 19.89 -9.18 -3.39
C GLU A 448 19.44 -7.78 -2.99
N ILE A 449 18.93 -7.65 -1.76
CA ILE A 449 18.50 -6.37 -1.22
C ILE A 449 19.72 -5.64 -0.67
N ILE A 450 19.83 -4.34 -0.98
CA ILE A 450 20.83 -3.46 -0.38
C ILE A 450 20.15 -2.45 0.55
N TRP A 451 20.67 -2.33 1.78
CA TRP A 451 20.28 -1.26 2.68
C TRP A 451 21.31 -0.15 2.62
N VAL A 452 20.92 1.01 2.07
CA VAL A 452 21.69 2.24 2.06
C VAL A 452 21.53 2.95 3.40
N LYS A 453 22.65 3.14 4.10
CA LYS A 453 22.70 3.76 5.42
C LYS A 453 22.71 5.27 5.30
N THR A 454 21.59 5.89 5.64
CA THR A 454 21.47 7.34 5.69
C THR A 454 21.61 7.86 7.11
N ASN A 455 21.99 9.12 7.23
CA ASN A 455 21.79 9.91 8.44
C ASN A 455 20.38 10.53 8.41
N GLN A 456 20.05 11.25 9.48
CA GLN A 456 18.75 11.91 9.64
C GLN A 456 18.45 13.00 8.59
N LEU A 457 19.50 13.57 7.97
CA LEU A 457 19.36 14.50 6.84
C LEU A 457 19.23 13.76 5.50
N GLN A 458 18.95 12.46 5.51
CA GLN A 458 18.87 11.59 4.34
C GLN A 458 20.13 11.60 3.45
N ARG A 459 21.29 11.87 4.06
CA ARG A 459 22.61 11.81 3.40
C ARG A 459 23.31 10.51 3.74
N ILE A 460 24.06 9.97 2.78
CA ILE A 460 24.87 8.77 2.99
C ILE A 460 25.94 9.05 4.04
N ILE A 461 26.06 8.15 5.02
CA ILE A 461 27.11 8.21 6.03
C ILE A 461 28.46 7.90 5.36
N ARG A 462 29.32 8.91 5.26
CA ARG A 462 30.66 8.80 4.63
C ARG A 462 31.82 9.01 5.61
N THR A 463 31.53 9.41 6.85
CA THR A 463 32.52 9.69 7.88
C THR A 463 32.85 8.43 8.68
N GLY A 464 34.11 8.30 9.10
CA GLY A 464 34.63 7.13 9.81
C GLY A 464 35.32 6.09 8.91
N ARG A 465 36.02 5.13 9.53
CA ARG A 465 36.68 4.00 8.84
C ARG A 465 35.78 2.76 8.93
N THR A 466 34.77 2.70 8.07
CA THR A 466 33.77 1.63 8.10
C THR A 466 34.12 0.42 7.22
N GLY A 467 35.14 0.53 6.37
CA GLY A 467 35.65 -0.58 5.55
C GLY A 467 37.18 -0.59 5.45
N HIS A 468 37.71 -1.64 4.82
CA HIS A 468 39.17 -1.86 4.71
C HIS A 468 39.82 -0.99 3.63
N TRP A 469 39.19 -0.92 2.45
CA TRP A 469 39.69 -0.21 1.26
C TRP A 469 38.81 0.98 0.88
N LEU A 470 37.49 0.82 1.01
CA LEU A 470 36.48 1.85 0.75
C LEU A 470 35.54 1.93 1.95
N ASN A 471 34.97 3.11 2.20
CA ASN A 471 33.95 3.27 3.24
C ASN A 471 32.68 2.51 2.86
N HIS A 472 32.17 1.70 3.80
CA HIS A 472 30.93 0.96 3.63
C HIS A 472 29.73 1.84 3.98
N GLY A 473 28.96 2.22 2.95
CA GLY A 473 27.70 2.98 3.10
C GLY A 473 26.44 2.12 3.02
N LYS A 474 26.58 0.79 2.96
CA LYS A 474 25.46 -0.15 2.81
C LYS A 474 25.71 -1.51 3.45
N GLU A 475 24.64 -2.23 3.72
CA GLU A 475 24.64 -3.67 4.05
C GLU A 475 23.85 -4.47 2.99
N HIS A 476 24.14 -5.76 2.88
CA HIS A 476 23.54 -6.66 1.89
C HIS A 476 22.65 -7.70 2.57
N CYS A 477 21.54 -8.03 1.94
CA CYS A 477 20.65 -9.11 2.33
C CYS A 477 20.38 -10.00 1.11
N LEU A 478 20.90 -11.22 1.12
CA LEU A 478 20.71 -12.18 0.04
C LEU A 478 19.29 -12.76 0.12
N VAL A 479 18.61 -12.85 -1.02
CA VAL A 479 17.28 -13.47 -1.11
C VAL A 479 17.39 -14.80 -1.84
N GLY A 480 17.15 -15.89 -1.11
CA GLY A 480 17.11 -17.25 -1.61
C GLY A 480 15.68 -17.75 -1.79
N VAL A 481 15.41 -18.50 -2.84
CA VAL A 481 14.16 -19.25 -3.04
C VAL A 481 14.43 -20.74 -2.87
N LYS A 482 13.50 -21.47 -2.26
CA LYS A 482 13.51 -22.92 -2.17
C LYS A 482 12.18 -23.48 -2.67
N GLY A 483 12.24 -24.54 -3.46
CA GLY A 483 11.04 -25.16 -4.06
C GLY A 483 10.35 -24.24 -5.06
N ASN A 484 9.02 -24.38 -5.21
CA ASN A 484 8.21 -23.57 -6.12
C ASN A 484 7.09 -22.81 -5.37
N PRO A 485 7.44 -21.81 -4.55
CA PRO A 485 6.49 -21.13 -3.68
C PRO A 485 5.34 -20.46 -4.44
N GLN A 486 4.11 -20.83 -4.11
CA GLN A 486 2.87 -20.26 -4.69
C GLN A 486 2.26 -19.19 -3.77
N GLY A 487 1.56 -18.22 -4.35
CA GLY A 487 0.82 -17.20 -3.58
C GLY A 487 1.66 -16.02 -3.05
N PHE A 488 2.86 -15.82 -3.59
CA PHE A 488 3.73 -14.69 -3.24
C PHE A 488 3.60 -13.54 -4.23
N ASN A 489 3.60 -12.31 -3.72
CA ASN A 489 3.44 -11.11 -4.53
C ASN A 489 4.79 -10.58 -5.01
N ARG A 490 5.26 -11.09 -6.15
CA ARG A 490 6.56 -10.71 -6.73
C ARG A 490 6.49 -9.33 -7.39
N GLY A 491 7.53 -8.51 -7.20
CA GLY A 491 7.70 -7.24 -7.91
C GLY A 491 6.91 -6.04 -7.34
N LEU A 492 6.37 -6.14 -6.13
CA LEU A 492 5.72 -5.00 -5.46
C LEU A 492 6.74 -3.97 -4.92
N ASP A 493 7.81 -4.47 -4.30
CA ASP A 493 8.87 -3.66 -3.70
C ASP A 493 10.14 -3.68 -4.55
N CYS A 494 10.97 -2.64 -4.40
CA CYS A 494 12.31 -2.61 -4.98
C CYS A 494 13.35 -3.29 -4.05
N ASP A 495 14.53 -3.55 -4.61
CA ASP A 495 15.67 -4.19 -3.97
C ASP A 495 16.57 -3.21 -3.17
N VAL A 496 16.13 -1.96 -2.99
CA VAL A 496 16.90 -0.92 -2.28
C VAL A 496 16.10 -0.37 -1.12
N ILE A 497 16.62 -0.57 0.10
CA ILE A 497 16.10 0.07 1.31
C ILE A 497 16.96 1.30 1.60
N VAL A 498 16.33 2.47 1.74
CA VAL A 498 16.99 3.69 2.20
C VAL A 498 16.43 4.01 3.58
N ALA A 499 17.23 3.82 4.61
CA ALA A 499 16.78 3.99 5.98
C ALA A 499 17.94 4.42 6.89
N GLU A 500 17.57 5.13 7.96
CA GLU A 500 18.51 5.66 8.93
C GLU A 500 19.15 4.57 9.79
N VAL A 501 20.41 4.77 10.14
CA VAL A 501 21.08 3.89 11.12
C VAL A 501 20.58 4.22 12.52
N ARG A 502 20.18 3.18 13.24
CA ARG A 502 19.69 3.27 14.62
C ARG A 502 20.74 2.76 15.61
N SER A 503 20.36 1.88 16.53
CA SER A 503 21.30 1.21 17.44
C SER A 503 22.25 0.27 16.69
N THR A 504 23.40 -0.04 17.30
CA THR A 504 24.41 -0.91 16.69
C THR A 504 23.81 -2.26 16.27
N SER A 505 24.07 -2.63 15.01
CA SER A 505 23.57 -3.84 14.36
C SER A 505 22.04 -3.95 14.25
N HIS A 506 21.28 -2.85 14.44
CA HIS A 506 19.83 -2.83 14.18
C HIS A 506 19.56 -2.62 12.69
N LYS A 507 19.08 -3.68 12.05
CA LYS A 507 18.62 -3.69 10.65
C LYS A 507 17.34 -2.86 10.47
N PRO A 508 17.07 -2.34 9.26
CA PRO A 508 15.89 -1.51 8.99
C PRO A 508 14.60 -2.30 9.18
N ASP A 509 13.61 -1.73 9.88
CA ASP A 509 12.31 -2.38 10.10
C ASP A 509 11.47 -2.45 8.81
N GLU A 510 11.84 -1.67 7.79
CA GLU A 510 11.25 -1.66 6.46
C GLU A 510 11.24 -3.06 5.83
N ILE A 511 12.22 -3.91 6.17
CA ILE A 511 12.30 -5.29 5.69
C ILE A 511 11.08 -6.13 6.11
N TYR A 512 10.52 -5.92 7.31
CA TYR A 512 9.32 -6.65 7.75
C TYR A 512 8.11 -6.27 6.90
N GLY A 513 7.98 -4.98 6.55
CA GLY A 513 6.92 -4.50 5.68
C GLY A 513 7.03 -5.06 4.27
N MET A 514 8.24 -5.11 3.71
CA MET A 514 8.51 -5.73 2.40
C MET A 514 8.14 -7.23 2.41
N ILE A 515 8.58 -7.95 3.44
CA ILE A 515 8.31 -9.39 3.58
C ILE A 515 6.80 -9.65 3.78
N GLU A 516 6.09 -8.80 4.52
CA GLU A 516 4.65 -8.94 4.72
C GLU A 516 3.87 -8.67 3.42
N ARG A 517 4.29 -7.70 2.60
CA ARG A 517 3.69 -7.48 1.27
C ARG A 517 3.98 -8.63 0.31
N LEU A 518 5.19 -9.18 0.36
CA LEU A 518 5.60 -10.34 -0.42
C LEU A 518 4.79 -11.60 -0.05
N SER A 519 4.55 -11.83 1.25
CA SER A 519 3.90 -13.02 1.80
C SER A 519 2.94 -12.66 2.95
N PRO A 520 1.74 -12.15 2.65
CA PRO A 520 0.81 -11.63 3.65
C PRO A 520 0.17 -12.74 4.47
N GLY A 521 0.07 -12.54 5.80
CA GLY A 521 -0.63 -13.45 6.71
C GLY A 521 0.02 -14.82 6.92
N THR A 522 1.15 -15.10 6.27
CA THR A 522 1.87 -16.35 6.44
C THR A 522 2.72 -16.34 7.70
N ARG A 523 2.98 -17.53 8.26
CA ARG A 523 3.94 -17.73 9.35
C ARG A 523 5.39 -17.54 8.89
N LYS A 524 6.16 -16.79 9.69
CA LYS A 524 7.54 -16.39 9.40
C LYS A 524 8.42 -16.67 10.62
N ILE A 525 9.72 -16.84 10.41
CA ILE A 525 10.68 -17.06 11.49
C ILE A 525 11.92 -16.21 11.29
N GLU A 526 12.39 -15.61 12.39
CA GLU A 526 13.63 -14.84 12.42
C GLU A 526 14.66 -15.53 13.32
N LEU A 527 15.86 -15.69 12.80
CA LEU A 527 17.00 -16.28 13.48
C LEU A 527 17.98 -15.18 13.88
N PHE A 528 18.51 -15.29 15.09
CA PHE A 528 19.43 -14.33 15.72
C PHE A 528 18.77 -12.97 16.03
N GLY A 529 17.45 -12.95 16.21
CA GLY A 529 16.70 -11.75 16.53
C GLY A 529 16.82 -11.31 18.00
N ARG A 530 16.53 -10.04 18.25
CA ARG A 530 16.54 -9.36 19.56
C ARG A 530 15.13 -8.90 19.93
N PRO A 531 14.88 -8.40 21.17
CA PRO A 531 13.53 -8.02 21.60
C PRO A 531 12.79 -7.03 20.68
N HIS A 532 13.51 -6.09 20.02
CA HIS A 532 12.89 -5.15 19.07
C HIS A 532 12.48 -5.77 17.73
N ASN A 533 12.94 -7.00 17.44
CA ASN A 533 12.62 -7.72 16.21
C ASN A 533 11.33 -8.53 16.32
N VAL A 534 10.75 -8.60 17.52
CA VAL A 534 9.55 -9.39 17.78
C VAL A 534 8.34 -8.74 17.10
N GLN A 535 7.73 -9.46 16.16
CA GLN A 535 6.66 -8.96 15.30
C GLN A 535 5.47 -9.95 15.18
N PRO A 536 4.24 -9.48 14.88
CA PRO A 536 3.12 -10.38 14.59
C PRO A 536 3.40 -11.30 13.41
N ASN A 537 2.89 -12.53 13.43
CA ASN A 537 3.18 -13.62 12.47
C ASN A 537 4.62 -14.15 12.46
N TRP A 538 5.52 -13.59 13.29
CA TRP A 538 6.90 -14.02 13.41
C TRP A 538 7.12 -14.85 14.68
N ILE A 539 7.95 -15.88 14.55
CA ILE A 539 8.63 -16.53 15.67
C ILE A 539 10.08 -16.04 15.67
N THR A 540 10.51 -15.37 16.73
CA THR A 540 11.87 -14.83 16.85
C THR A 540 12.72 -15.74 17.74
N LEU A 541 13.88 -16.18 17.23
CA LEU A 541 14.84 -17.00 17.95
C LEU A 541 16.13 -16.20 18.20
N GLY A 542 16.63 -16.22 19.44
CA GLY A 542 17.83 -15.47 19.81
C GLY A 542 18.17 -15.62 21.29
N ASN A 543 19.44 -15.47 21.64
CA ASN A 543 19.91 -15.65 23.01
C ASN A 543 19.67 -14.42 23.91
N GLN A 544 19.35 -13.26 23.33
CA GLN A 544 19.06 -12.00 24.03
C GLN A 544 17.56 -11.76 24.28
N LEU A 545 16.71 -12.72 23.93
CA LEU A 545 15.26 -12.63 24.16
C LEU A 545 14.90 -12.91 25.62
N ASP A 546 13.71 -12.48 26.02
CA ASP A 546 13.23 -12.65 27.40
C ASP A 546 12.39 -13.92 27.55
N GLY A 547 13.01 -14.99 28.04
CA GLY A 547 12.35 -16.27 28.26
C GLY A 547 11.76 -16.89 26.99
N ILE A 548 10.63 -17.59 27.15
CA ILE A 548 9.95 -18.33 26.07
C ILE A 548 8.49 -17.90 26.06
N HIS A 549 8.01 -17.43 24.92
CA HIS A 549 6.64 -17.00 24.71
C HIS A 549 6.09 -17.63 23.43
N LEU A 550 5.30 -18.69 23.60
CA LEU A 550 4.69 -19.46 22.51
C LEU A 550 3.18 -19.49 22.71
N LEU A 551 2.46 -19.25 21.62
CA LEU A 551 1.00 -19.13 21.58
C LEU A 551 0.36 -20.11 20.61
N ASP A 552 1.09 -20.53 19.57
CA ASP A 552 0.65 -21.54 18.62
C ASP A 552 0.49 -22.90 19.35
N PRO A 553 -0.74 -23.45 19.47
CA PRO A 553 -1.00 -24.66 20.23
C PRO A 553 -0.17 -25.86 19.76
N ASP A 554 0.07 -25.96 18.45
CA ASP A 554 0.79 -27.07 17.85
C ASP A 554 2.28 -26.98 18.18
N VAL A 555 2.84 -25.76 18.15
CA VAL A 555 4.23 -25.51 18.55
C VAL A 555 4.39 -25.73 20.06
N VAL A 556 3.45 -25.27 20.87
CA VAL A 556 3.46 -25.47 22.32
C VAL A 556 3.42 -26.96 22.69
N ALA A 557 2.58 -27.75 22.03
CA ALA A 557 2.49 -29.19 22.26
C ALA A 557 3.82 -29.88 21.95
N ARG A 558 4.39 -29.66 20.76
CA ARG A 558 5.69 -30.22 20.36
C ARG A 558 6.84 -29.73 21.25
N PHE A 559 6.79 -28.47 21.69
CA PHE A 559 7.79 -27.91 22.59
C PHE A 559 7.77 -28.62 23.95
N LYS A 560 6.59 -28.81 24.55
CA LYS A 560 6.44 -29.51 25.83
C LYS A 560 6.84 -30.98 25.75
N GLU A 561 6.54 -31.64 24.64
CA GLU A 561 6.96 -33.02 24.40
C GLU A 561 8.49 -33.14 24.32
N ARG A 562 9.14 -32.21 23.60
CA ARG A 562 10.59 -32.22 23.39
C ARG A 562 11.40 -31.74 24.59
N TYR A 563 10.89 -30.72 25.29
CA TYR A 563 11.52 -30.05 26.42
C TYR A 563 10.55 -30.01 27.61
N PRO A 564 10.29 -31.15 28.29
CA PRO A 564 9.35 -31.21 29.40
C PRO A 564 9.74 -30.29 30.56
N ASP A 565 11.05 -30.11 30.78
CA ASP A 565 11.60 -29.24 31.83
C ASP A 565 11.78 -27.78 31.37
N GLY A 566 11.46 -27.47 30.11
CA GLY A 566 11.63 -26.12 29.53
C GLY A 566 13.08 -25.69 29.29
N ILE A 567 14.07 -26.57 29.53
CA ILE A 567 15.49 -26.26 29.39
C ILE A 567 16.02 -26.73 28.03
N ILE A 568 16.44 -25.77 27.20
CA ILE A 568 17.10 -26.04 25.91
C ILE A 568 18.61 -26.19 26.17
N SER A 569 19.06 -27.42 26.37
CA SER A 569 20.46 -27.75 26.64
C SER A 569 21.19 -28.25 25.40
N LYS A 570 22.53 -28.19 25.41
CA LYS A 570 23.37 -28.76 24.34
C LYS A 570 23.03 -30.26 24.20
N PRO A 571 22.72 -30.75 22.99
CA PRO A 571 22.43 -32.17 22.78
C PRO A 571 23.60 -33.03 23.26
N LYS A 572 23.32 -34.17 23.92
CA LYS A 572 24.35 -35.09 24.45
C LYS A 572 25.31 -35.65 23.37
N ASN A 573 24.97 -35.52 22.10
CA ASN A 573 25.67 -36.10 20.95
C ASN A 573 26.32 -35.05 20.01
N MET A 574 26.63 -33.84 20.50
CA MET A 574 27.25 -32.75 19.71
C MET A 574 28.69 -32.42 20.08
#